data_AF-A0A6B3INJ2-F1
#
_entry.id   AF-A0A6B3INJ2-F1
#
_cell.length_a   1.000
_cell.length_b   1.000
_cell.length_c   1.000
_cell.angle_alpha   90.00
_cell.angle_beta   90.00
_cell.angle_gamma   90.00
#
_symmetry.space_group_name_H-M   'P 1'
#
loop_
_entity.id
_entity.type
_entity.pdbx_description
1 polymer ?
#
loop_
_entity_poly.entity_id
_entity_poly.type
_entity_poly.pdbx_seq_one_letter_code
_entity_poly.pdbx_strand_id
1 'polypeptide(L)'
;TGDSAEEGAGDSKEAGAGELLGRAVDELDSTIQEVRTAIFALQQPPAEAPSTFRGRVLRETGGASALLGFPPSVHFTGAVDALVGEEA
;
A
#
# COMPACT_ATOMS: atom_id res chain seq x y z
N THR A 1 66.58 5.05 -2.64
CA THR A 1 65.58 5.87 -3.35
C THR A 1 64.47 4.96 -3.81
N GLY A 2 63.22 5.23 -3.39
CA GLY A 2 62.03 4.63 -3.97
C GLY A 2 61.32 3.60 -3.09
N ASP A 3 60.65 4.06 -2.04
CA ASP A 3 59.45 3.39 -1.53
C ASP A 3 58.56 4.48 -0.89
N SER A 4 57.50 4.87 -1.60
CA SER A 4 56.46 5.84 -1.20
C SER A 4 55.69 6.23 -2.46
N ALA A 5 54.61 5.49 -2.78
CA ALA A 5 53.38 6.01 -3.40
C ALA A 5 52.50 4.86 -3.93
N GLU A 6 51.82 4.13 -3.05
CA GLU A 6 50.60 3.37 -3.40
C GLU A 6 49.57 3.44 -2.26
N GLU A 7 49.18 4.65 -1.85
CA GLU A 7 48.01 4.87 -0.99
C GLU A 7 47.19 6.03 -1.57
N GLY A 8 46.05 5.72 -2.19
CA GLY A 8 45.17 6.74 -2.77
C GLY A 8 43.98 6.20 -3.59
N ALA A 9 43.99 4.91 -3.96
CA ALA A 9 42.92 4.32 -4.79
C ALA A 9 41.81 3.60 -4.00
N GLY A 10 41.99 3.35 -2.69
CA GLY A 10 41.02 2.63 -1.85
C GLY A 10 39.86 3.50 -1.35
N ASP A 11 40.19 4.67 -0.80
CA ASP A 11 39.26 5.62 -0.16
C ASP A 11 38.19 6.16 -1.14
N SER A 12 38.57 6.39 -2.39
CA SER A 12 37.68 6.88 -3.45
C SER A 12 36.68 5.82 -3.93
N LYS A 13 37.01 4.53 -3.83
CA LYS A 13 36.11 3.42 -4.20
C LYS A 13 35.05 3.16 -3.11
N GLU A 14 35.43 3.24 -1.83
CA GLU A 14 34.49 3.12 -0.72
C GLU A 14 33.54 4.32 -0.63
N ALA A 15 34.05 5.54 -0.87
CA ALA A 15 33.20 6.73 -0.99
C ALA A 15 32.17 6.59 -2.13
N GLY A 16 32.59 6.08 -3.30
CA GLY A 16 31.70 5.82 -4.42
C GLY A 16 30.67 4.72 -4.15
N ALA A 17 31.03 3.67 -3.40
CA ALA A 17 30.10 2.61 -3.01
C ALA A 17 29.02 3.12 -2.04
N GLY A 18 29.39 3.97 -1.08
CA GLY A 18 28.44 4.62 -0.17
C GLY A 18 27.45 5.51 -0.91
N GLU A 19 27.92 6.27 -1.89
CA GLU A 19 27.05 7.14 -2.70
C GLU A 19 26.08 6.35 -3.59
N LEU A 20 26.52 5.24 -4.18
CA LEU A 20 25.66 4.33 -4.94
C LEU A 20 24.60 3.67 -4.04
N LEU A 21 24.99 3.23 -2.85
CA LEU A 21 24.06 2.64 -1.90
C LEU A 21 23.02 3.67 -1.42
N GLY A 22 23.44 4.91 -1.13
CA GLY A 22 22.53 6.00 -0.77
C GLY A 22 21.48 6.24 -1.84
N ARG A 23 21.88 6.37 -3.12
CA ARG A 23 20.92 6.51 -4.23
C ARG A 23 19.96 5.33 -4.35
N ALA A 24 20.46 4.10 -4.19
CA ALA A 24 19.61 2.91 -4.27
C ALA A 24 18.57 2.87 -3.14
N VAL A 25 18.93 3.34 -1.93
CA VAL A 25 17.99 3.46 -0.80
C VAL A 25 16.94 4.53 -1.11
N ASP A 26 17.34 5.70 -1.64
CA ASP A 26 16.42 6.78 -2.00
C ASP A 26 15.40 6.33 -3.08
N GLU A 27 15.85 5.58 -4.09
CA GLU A 27 14.98 5.00 -5.12
C GLU A 27 13.99 3.97 -4.55
N LEU A 28 14.46 3.14 -3.62
CA LEU A 28 13.60 2.17 -2.94
C LEU A 28 12.55 2.87 -2.08
N ASP A 29 12.91 3.91 -1.34
CA ASP A 29 11.96 4.68 -0.52
C ASP A 29 10.91 5.39 -1.39
N SER A 30 11.31 5.92 -2.56
CA SER A 30 10.37 6.46 -3.55
C SER A 30 9.39 5.39 -4.02
N THR A 31 9.91 4.22 -4.39
CA THR A 31 9.09 3.08 -4.84
C THR A 31 8.13 2.60 -3.74
N ILE A 32 8.59 2.54 -2.49
CA ILE A 32 7.75 2.20 -1.32
C ILE A 32 6.62 3.22 -1.16
N GLN A 33 6.92 4.51 -1.32
CA GLN A 33 5.91 5.57 -1.20
C GLN A 33 4.87 5.51 -2.31
N GLU A 34 5.26 5.19 -3.54
CA GLU A 34 4.34 4.95 -4.66
C GLU A 34 3.41 3.77 -4.39
N VAL A 35 3.99 2.62 -3.99
CA VAL A 35 3.22 1.41 -3.65
C VAL A 35 2.23 1.71 -2.51
N ARG A 36 2.67 2.42 -1.47
CA ARG A 36 1.81 2.83 -0.35
C ARG A 36 0.66 3.73 -0.82
N THR A 37 0.94 4.67 -1.70
CA THR A 37 -0.08 5.58 -2.28
C THR A 37 -1.10 4.80 -3.10
N ALA A 38 -0.64 3.87 -3.95
CA ALA A 38 -1.51 3.01 -4.75
C ALA A 38 -2.39 2.12 -3.86
N ILE A 39 -1.82 1.51 -2.82
CA ILE A 39 -2.57 0.70 -1.85
C ILE A 39 -3.68 1.52 -1.19
N PHE A 40 -3.35 2.72 -0.68
CA PHE A 40 -4.36 3.57 -0.05
C PHE A 40 -5.48 3.97 -1.01
N ALA A 41 -5.16 4.27 -2.27
CA ALA A 41 -6.14 4.59 -3.29
C ALA A 41 -7.07 3.40 -3.59
N LEU A 42 -6.52 2.19 -3.68
CA LEU A 42 -7.28 0.96 -3.91
C LEU A 42 -8.15 0.55 -2.71
N GLN A 43 -7.75 0.92 -1.50
CA GLN A 43 -8.51 0.67 -0.27
C GLN A 43 -9.58 1.72 0.02
N GLN A 44 -9.59 2.86 -0.69
CA GLN A 44 -10.70 3.80 -0.55
C GLN A 44 -11.98 3.13 -1.05
N PRO A 45 -13.06 3.09 -0.25
CA PRO A 45 -14.38 2.80 -0.77
C PRO A 45 -14.66 3.76 -1.95
N PRO A 46 -15.38 3.33 -3.00
CA PRO A 46 -15.78 4.22 -4.08
C PRO A 46 -16.34 5.54 -3.53
N ALA A 47 -16.00 6.66 -4.17
CA ALA A 47 -16.38 8.00 -3.70
C ALA A 47 -17.91 8.18 -3.54
N GLU A 48 -18.70 7.36 -4.23
CA GLU A 48 -20.11 7.21 -3.94
C GLU A 48 -20.31 6.15 -2.86
N ALA A 49 -20.81 6.58 -1.69
CA ALA A 49 -21.27 5.68 -0.66
C ALA A 49 -22.25 4.67 -1.29
N PRO A 50 -22.17 3.38 -0.95
CA PRO A 50 -23.09 2.40 -1.52
C PRO A 50 -24.53 2.81 -1.25
N SER A 51 -25.24 3.16 -2.33
CA SER A 51 -26.64 3.58 -2.29
C SER A 51 -27.57 2.40 -1.98
N THR A 52 -27.15 1.19 -2.34
CA THR A 52 -27.90 -0.03 -2.06
C THR A 52 -27.64 -0.55 -0.65
N PHE A 53 -28.67 -1.17 -0.05
CA PHE A 53 -28.53 -1.82 1.26
C PHE A 53 -27.44 -2.90 1.22
N ARG A 54 -27.42 -3.72 0.17
CA ARG A 54 -26.37 -4.74 -0.01
C ARG A 54 -24.98 -4.15 -0.06
N GLY A 55 -24.80 -3.01 -0.74
CA GLY A 55 -23.51 -2.33 -0.80
C GLY A 55 -23.06 -1.86 0.59
N ARG A 56 -23.97 -1.34 1.42
CA ARG A 56 -23.67 -0.95 2.81
C ARG A 56 -23.23 -2.15 3.66
N VAL A 57 -23.95 -3.27 3.55
CA VAL A 57 -23.60 -4.52 4.27
C VAL A 57 -22.24 -5.06 3.82
N LEU A 58 -21.96 -5.08 2.52
CA LEU A 58 -20.68 -5.55 1.98
C LEU A 58 -19.51 -4.65 2.41
N ARG A 59 -19.70 -3.34 2.45
CA ARG A 59 -18.68 -2.39 2.95
C ARG A 59 -18.32 -2.67 4.41
N GLU A 60 -19.32 -2.81 5.27
CA GLU A 60 -19.10 -3.06 6.69
C GLU A 60 -18.44 -4.43 6.91
N THR A 61 -18.93 -5.46 6.21
CA THR A 61 -18.37 -6.81 6.31
C THR A 61 -16.92 -6.85 5.82
N GLY A 62 -16.60 -6.12 4.76
CA GLY A 62 -15.23 -5.94 4.29
C GLY A 62 -14.33 -5.27 5.34
N GLY A 63 -14.82 -4.22 6.00
CA GLY A 63 -14.12 -3.52 7.09
C GLY A 63 -13.79 -4.41 8.28
N ALA A 64 -14.65 -5.39 8.61
CA ALA A 64 -14.42 -6.34 9.70
C ALA A 64 -13.22 -7.28 9.45
N SER A 65 -12.78 -7.47 8.20
CA SER A 65 -11.67 -8.39 7.86
C SER A 65 -10.38 -8.06 8.63
N ALA A 66 -10.09 -6.78 8.86
CA ALA A 66 -8.90 -6.34 9.57
C ALA A 66 -8.89 -6.79 11.05
N LEU A 67 -10.05 -6.80 11.70
CA LEU A 67 -10.21 -7.24 13.09
C LEU A 67 -10.26 -8.77 13.19
N LEU A 68 -10.85 -9.44 12.19
CA LEU A 68 -11.04 -10.88 12.19
C LEU A 68 -9.78 -11.64 11.75
N GLY A 69 -8.88 -11.02 10.98
CA GLY A 69 -7.70 -11.69 10.41
C GLY A 69 -8.01 -12.64 9.25
N PHE A 70 -9.27 -12.66 8.78
CA PHE A 70 -9.73 -13.40 7.61
C PHE A 70 -10.85 -12.62 6.92
N PRO A 71 -11.09 -12.83 5.61
CA PRO A 71 -12.19 -12.19 4.90
C PRO A 71 -13.53 -12.91 5.19
N PRO A 72 -14.49 -12.29 5.90
CA PRO A 72 -15.82 -12.86 6.10
C PRO A 72 -16.65 -12.86 4.80
N SER A 73 -17.62 -13.78 4.71
CA SER A 73 -18.52 -13.91 3.55
C SER A 73 -19.95 -13.52 3.89
N VAL A 74 -20.66 -12.90 2.95
CA VAL A 74 -22.09 -12.55 3.05
C VAL A 74 -22.87 -13.22 1.94
N HIS A 75 -24.06 -13.72 2.26
CA HIS A 75 -25.04 -14.19 1.29
C HIS A 75 -26.33 -13.39 1.42
N PHE A 76 -26.90 -12.99 0.29
CA PHE A 76 -28.20 -12.30 0.23
C PHE A 76 -29.21 -13.19 -0.47
N THR A 77 -30.43 -13.26 0.06
CA THR A 77 -31.52 -14.04 -0.52
C THR A 77 -32.71 -13.13 -0.83
N GLY A 78 -33.34 -13.31 -2.01
CA GLY A 78 -34.49 -12.52 -2.44
C GLY A 78 -34.14 -11.12 -2.93
N ALA A 79 -35.14 -10.25 -3.09
CA ALA A 79 -35.02 -8.90 -3.66
C ALA A 79 -34.70 -7.82 -2.60
N VAL A 80 -33.64 -8.03 -1.81
CA VAL A 80 -33.29 -7.19 -0.64
C VAL A 80 -33.28 -5.69 -0.95
N ASP A 81 -32.57 -5.25 -1.99
CA ASP A 81 -32.48 -3.82 -2.30
C ASP A 81 -33.81 -3.18 -2.76
N ALA A 82 -34.77 -3.98 -3.23
CA ALA A 82 -36.10 -3.49 -3.62
C ALA A 82 -37.10 -3.50 -2.47
N LEU A 83 -36.89 -4.36 -1.47
CA LEU A 83 -37.77 -4.48 -0.29
C LEU A 83 -37.32 -3.60 0.87
N VAL A 84 -36.03 -3.26 0.91
CA VAL A 84 -35.47 -2.33 1.90
C VAL A 84 -35.46 -0.93 1.29
N GLY A 85 -36.42 -0.10 1.68
CA GLY A 85 -36.43 1.32 1.31
C GLY A 85 -35.30 2.11 1.97
N GLU A 86 -35.07 3.33 1.49
CA GLU A 86 -34.23 4.29 2.21
C GLU A 86 -34.94 4.73 3.51
N GLU A 87 -34.19 4.89 4.60
CA GLU A 87 -34.73 5.44 5.85
C GLU A 87 -35.34 6.82 5.58
N ALA A 88 -36.56 7.05 6.09
CA ALA A 88 -37.29 8.31 5.95
C ALA A 88 -36.70 9.43 6.81
#